data_AF-A0A933SFQ9-F1
#
_entry.id   AF-A0A933SFQ9-F1
#
_cell.length_a   1.000
_cell.length_b   1.000
_cell.length_c   1.000
_cell.angle_alpha   90.00
_cell.angle_beta   90.00
_cell.angle_gamma   90.00
#
_symmetry.space_group_name_H-M   'P 1'
#
loop_
_entity.id
_entity.type
_entity.pdbx_description
1 polymer ?
#
loop_
_entity_poly.entity_id
_entity_poly.type
_entity_poly.pdbx_seq_one_letter_code
_entity_poly.pdbx_strand_id
1 'polypeptide(L)'
;MIAFKDRLLMLIKQEYSDKITGSGKLNYSEVSRAIGLDPDSIKNYLEGKTKPNYNACLKLVKNTRVNIHWLLTGEGGMLKQNASSRGNGNSESILTTEEKELLALFNAASPEAKAMVIAALKSAPGGALRKKKAG
;
A
#
# COMPACT_ATOMS: atom_id res chain seq x y z
N MET A 1 -17.11 9.17 -3.20
CA MET A 1 -16.19 8.28 -2.45
C MET A 1 -16.63 6.83 -2.72
N ILE A 2 -15.75 5.97 -3.24
CA ILE A 2 -16.08 4.55 -3.47
C ILE A 2 -16.31 3.87 -2.11
N ALA A 3 -17.26 2.95 -1.97
CA ALA A 3 -17.47 2.27 -0.69
C ALA A 3 -16.43 1.15 -0.49
N PHE A 4 -16.17 0.78 0.77
CA PHE A 4 -15.23 -0.30 1.08
C PHE A 4 -15.60 -1.62 0.38
N LYS A 5 -16.88 -1.98 0.36
CA LYS A 5 -17.38 -3.19 -0.30
C LYS A 5 -17.04 -3.23 -1.80
N ASP A 6 -17.08 -2.08 -2.46
CA ASP A 6 -16.80 -1.98 -3.89
C ASP A 6 -15.29 -2.13 -4.14
N ARG A 7 -14.46 -1.52 -3.28
CA ARG A 7 -13.00 -1.70 -3.32
C ARG A 7 -12.58 -3.15 -3.03
N LEU A 8 -13.24 -3.79 -2.07
CA LEU A 8 -13.02 -5.21 -1.78
C LEU A 8 -13.39 -6.08 -2.99
N LEU A 9 -14.51 -5.78 -3.65
CA LEU A 9 -14.90 -6.47 -4.88
C LEU A 9 -13.85 -6.27 -5.99
N MET A 10 -13.33 -5.05 -6.13
CA MET A 10 -12.25 -4.76 -7.10
C MET A 10 -10.97 -5.54 -6.77
N LEU A 11 -10.56 -5.62 -5.50
CA LEU A 11 -9.43 -6.46 -5.06
C LEU A 11 -9.66 -7.91 -5.46
N ILE A 12 -10.85 -8.46 -5.16
CA ILE A 12 -11.14 -9.87 -5.44
C ILE A 12 -11.12 -10.15 -6.94
N LYS A 13 -11.69 -9.25 -7.77
CA LYS A 13 -11.66 -9.38 -9.22
C LYS A 13 -10.24 -9.28 -9.79
N GLN A 14 -9.41 -8.40 -9.25
CA GLN A 14 -8.06 -8.16 -9.72
C GLN A 14 -7.10 -9.31 -9.40
N GLU A 15 -7.14 -9.81 -8.15
CA GLU A 15 -6.12 -10.76 -7.65
C GLU A 15 -6.62 -12.22 -7.64
N TYR A 16 -7.93 -12.44 -7.80
CA TYR A 16 -8.55 -13.77 -7.72
C TYR A 16 -9.50 -14.04 -8.90
N SER A 17 -9.30 -13.40 -10.06
CA SER A 17 -10.09 -13.60 -11.28
C SER A 17 -10.26 -15.09 -11.64
N ASP A 18 -9.18 -15.87 -11.50
CA ASP A 18 -9.15 -17.29 -11.85
C ASP A 18 -10.02 -18.15 -10.92
N LYS A 19 -10.41 -17.61 -9.76
CA LYS A 19 -11.30 -18.22 -8.76
C LYS A 19 -12.76 -17.79 -8.92
N ILE A 20 -13.06 -16.97 -9.93
CA ILE A 20 -14.42 -16.61 -10.33
C ILE A 20 -14.78 -17.53 -11.50
N THR A 21 -15.15 -18.77 -11.20
CA THR A 21 -15.42 -19.81 -12.20
C THR A 21 -16.57 -19.42 -13.13
N GLY A 22 -16.31 -19.42 -14.45
CA GLY A 22 -17.17 -19.79 -15.59
C GLY A 22 -18.53 -19.12 -15.83
N SER A 23 -19.23 -18.66 -14.79
CA SER A 23 -20.63 -18.20 -14.84
C SER A 23 -20.81 -16.76 -14.35
N GLY A 24 -19.72 -16.03 -14.13
CA GLY A 24 -19.73 -14.67 -13.59
C GLY A 24 -20.11 -14.57 -12.10
N LYS A 25 -20.20 -15.70 -11.39
CA LYS A 25 -20.59 -15.78 -9.98
C LYS A 25 -19.37 -16.08 -9.11
N LEU A 26 -19.22 -15.33 -8.02
CA LEU A 26 -18.06 -15.39 -7.13
C LEU A 26 -18.09 -16.66 -6.27
N ASN A 27 -17.03 -17.46 -6.30
CA ASN A 27 -16.90 -18.65 -5.46
C ASN A 27 -16.26 -18.29 -4.10
N TYR A 28 -17.10 -18.00 -3.11
CA TYR A 28 -16.66 -17.58 -1.77
C TYR A 28 -15.74 -18.60 -1.09
N SER A 29 -15.89 -19.90 -1.35
CA SER A 29 -15.08 -20.95 -0.74
C SER A 29 -13.64 -20.94 -1.25
N GLU A 30 -13.44 -20.68 -2.54
CA GLU A 30 -12.10 -20.59 -3.13
C GLU A 30 -11.39 -19.29 -2.71
N VAL A 31 -12.12 -18.18 -2.73
CA VAL A 31 -11.63 -16.87 -2.27
C VAL A 31 -11.28 -16.93 -0.77
N SER A 32 -12.14 -17.55 0.03
CA SER A 32 -11.91 -17.84 1.45
C SER A 32 -10.61 -18.58 1.69
N ARG A 33 -10.39 -19.68 0.96
CA ARG A 33 -9.17 -20.48 1.08
C ARG A 33 -7.92 -19.70 0.71
N ALA A 34 -7.99 -18.87 -0.33
CA ALA A 34 -6.85 -18.08 -0.78
C ALA A 34 -6.50 -16.92 0.16
N ILE A 35 -7.49 -16.34 0.83
CA ILE A 35 -7.34 -15.20 1.74
C ILE A 35 -7.10 -15.65 3.20
N GLY A 36 -7.58 -16.82 3.60
CA GLY A 36 -7.55 -17.30 4.99
C GLY A 36 -8.58 -16.63 5.89
N LEU A 37 -9.73 -16.28 5.32
CA LEU A 37 -10.90 -15.73 6.01
C LEU A 37 -12.11 -16.63 5.78
N ASP A 38 -13.04 -16.65 6.73
CA ASP A 38 -14.28 -17.40 6.62
C ASP A 38 -15.16 -16.92 5.43
N PRO A 39 -15.82 -17.82 4.67
CA PRO A 39 -16.64 -17.45 3.51
C PRO A 39 -17.80 -16.51 3.86
N ASP A 40 -18.46 -16.70 5.01
CA ASP A 40 -19.56 -15.84 5.45
C ASP A 40 -19.04 -14.45 5.83
N SER A 41 -17.85 -14.38 6.41
CA SER A 41 -17.18 -13.09 6.65
C SER A 41 -16.93 -12.34 5.34
N ILE A 42 -16.37 -12.99 4.31
CA ILE A 42 -16.12 -12.36 3.01
C ILE A 42 -17.43 -11.92 2.35
N LYS A 43 -18.46 -12.76 2.38
CA LYS A 43 -19.79 -12.44 1.88
C LYS A 43 -20.38 -11.22 2.60
N ASN A 44 -20.33 -11.20 3.93
CA ASN A 44 -20.84 -10.08 4.73
C ASN A 44 -20.10 -8.77 4.45
N TYR A 45 -18.80 -8.81 4.18
CA TYR A 45 -18.01 -7.63 3.79
C TYR A 45 -18.40 -7.12 2.39
N LEU A 46 -18.62 -8.03 1.42
CA LEU A 46 -19.04 -7.68 0.07
C LEU A 46 -20.49 -7.18 0.00
N GLU A 47 -21.36 -7.70 0.86
CA GLU A 47 -22.73 -7.19 1.03
C GLU A 47 -22.77 -5.88 1.85
N GLY A 48 -21.66 -5.52 2.51
CA GLY A 48 -21.56 -4.33 3.37
C GLY A 48 -22.28 -4.46 4.71
N LYS A 49 -22.66 -5.68 5.11
CA LYS A 49 -23.33 -5.98 6.39
C LYS A 49 -22.41 -5.77 7.58
N THR A 50 -21.13 -6.08 7.41
CA THR A 50 -20.10 -5.92 8.44
C THR A 50 -18.86 -5.27 7.85
N LYS A 51 -18.06 -4.63 8.71
CA LYS A 51 -16.75 -4.11 8.33
C LYS A 51 -15.65 -5.05 8.84
N PRO A 52 -14.63 -5.36 8.02
CA PRO A 52 -13.50 -6.13 8.50
C PRO A 52 -12.71 -5.35 9.55
N ASN A 53 -12.20 -6.08 10.55
CA ASN A 53 -11.24 -5.53 11.49
C ASN A 53 -9.83 -5.44 10.86
N TYR A 54 -8.89 -4.84 11.58
CA TYR A 54 -7.53 -4.65 11.10
C TYR A 54 -6.85 -5.96 10.65
N ASN A 55 -7.00 -7.04 11.43
CA ASN A 55 -6.42 -8.35 11.09
C ASN A 55 -7.03 -8.94 9.80
N ALA A 56 -8.34 -8.77 9.60
CA ALA A 56 -8.99 -9.19 8.36
C ALA A 56 -8.50 -8.36 7.17
N CYS A 57 -8.33 -7.04 7.32
CA CYS A 57 -7.74 -6.18 6.30
C CYS A 57 -6.31 -6.60 5.93
N LEU A 58 -5.48 -6.96 6.91
CA LEU A 58 -4.13 -7.49 6.64
C LEU A 58 -4.18 -8.80 5.86
N LYS A 59 -5.06 -9.73 6.22
CA LYS A 59 -5.25 -10.99 5.49
C LYS A 59 -5.67 -10.77 4.04
N LEU A 60 -6.60 -9.84 3.81
CA LEU A 60 -7.08 -9.47 2.47
C LEU A 60 -5.96 -9.03 1.53
N VAL A 61 -4.97 -8.31 2.04
CA VAL A 61 -3.88 -7.78 1.20
C VAL A 61 -2.57 -8.57 1.27
N LYS A 62 -2.46 -9.55 2.19
CA LYS A 62 -1.20 -10.20 2.59
C LYS A 62 -0.39 -10.72 1.41
N ASN A 63 -1.05 -11.45 0.51
CA ASN A 63 -0.43 -12.10 -0.64
C ASN A 63 -0.76 -11.38 -1.95
N THR A 64 -1.14 -10.11 -1.87
CA THR A 64 -1.55 -9.30 -3.02
C THR A 64 -0.61 -8.13 -3.22
N ARG A 65 -0.63 -7.58 -4.44
CA ARG A 65 0.03 -6.30 -4.73
C ARG A 65 -0.82 -5.11 -4.30
N VAL A 66 -1.95 -5.30 -3.61
CA VAL A 66 -2.86 -4.21 -3.26
C VAL A 66 -2.34 -3.38 -2.08
N ASN A 67 -2.42 -2.06 -2.21
CA ASN A 67 -2.13 -1.10 -1.16
C ASN A 67 -3.26 -1.08 -0.13
N ILE A 68 -2.92 -1.39 1.13
CA ILE A 68 -3.90 -1.40 2.23
C ILE A 68 -4.53 -0.04 2.49
N HIS A 69 -3.78 1.05 2.27
CA HIS A 69 -4.30 2.40 2.44
C HIS A 69 -5.46 2.64 1.47
N TRP A 70 -5.25 2.35 0.17
CA TRP A 70 -6.29 2.43 -0.84
C TRP A 70 -7.51 1.57 -0.50
N LEU A 71 -7.31 0.35 0.00
CA LEU A 71 -8.43 -0.52 0.40
C LEU A 71 -9.28 0.12 1.51
N LEU A 72 -8.63 0.74 2.51
CA LEU A 72 -9.29 1.33 3.67
C LEU A 72 -9.95 2.67 3.35
N THR A 73 -9.24 3.60 2.70
CA THR A 73 -9.67 4.99 2.50
C THR A 73 -10.27 5.21 1.11
N GLY A 74 -9.84 4.45 0.11
CA GLY A 74 -10.12 4.70 -1.31
C GLY A 74 -9.25 5.79 -1.92
N GLU A 75 -8.24 6.26 -1.19
CA GLU A 75 -7.31 7.29 -1.64
C GLU A 75 -6.00 6.66 -2.14
N GLY A 76 -5.35 7.32 -3.09
CA GLY A 76 -4.11 6.86 -3.71
C GLY A 76 -4.30 5.72 -4.71
N GLY A 77 -3.19 5.06 -5.06
CA GLY A 77 -3.17 3.95 -6.02
C GLY A 77 -3.55 2.60 -5.39
N MET A 78 -4.34 1.81 -6.12
CA MET A 78 -4.75 0.45 -5.71
C MET A 78 -3.56 -0.49 -5.52
N LEU A 79 -2.52 -0.39 -6.34
CA LEU A 79 -1.37 -1.28 -6.30
C LEU A 79 -0.20 -0.64 -5.56
N LYS A 80 0.53 -1.45 -4.80
CA LYS A 80 1.84 -1.11 -4.24
C LYS A 80 2.76 -0.79 -5.40
N GLN A 81 3.35 0.40 -5.41
CA GLN A 81 4.42 0.70 -6.36
C GLN A 81 5.59 -0.22 -6.04
N ASN A 82 5.94 -1.10 -6.99
CA ASN A 82 7.08 -1.97 -6.84
C ASN A 82 8.33 -1.07 -6.88
N ALA A 83 9.20 -1.15 -5.88
CA ALA A 83 10.44 -0.37 -5.83
C ALA A 83 11.38 -0.62 -7.03
N SER A 84 11.07 -1.61 -7.87
CA SER A 84 11.76 -1.96 -9.11
C SER A 84 11.33 -1.15 -10.33
N SER A 85 10.25 -0.37 -10.27
CA SER A 85 9.87 0.58 -11.32
C SER A 85 10.47 1.96 -11.01
N ARG A 86 11.81 2.05 -11.02
CA ARG A 86 12.49 3.32 -11.30
C ARG A 86 12.17 3.70 -12.75
N GLY A 87 11.11 4.47 -12.94
CA GLY A 87 10.73 4.96 -14.26
C GLY A 87 9.25 5.26 -14.36
N ASN A 88 8.91 6.50 -14.00
CA ASN A 88 7.72 7.20 -14.46
C ASN A 88 6.36 6.61 -14.05
N GLY A 89 5.93 6.96 -12.84
CA GLY A 89 4.57 6.69 -12.36
C GLY A 89 4.22 7.68 -11.27
N ASN A 90 3.93 8.91 -11.70
CA ASN A 90 3.38 10.07 -10.99
C ASN A 90 2.66 9.73 -9.66
N SER A 91 3.44 9.48 -8.61
CA SER A 91 3.14 10.15 -7.35
C SER A 91 3.49 11.58 -7.65
N GLU A 92 2.57 12.53 -7.46
CA GLU A 92 2.96 13.92 -7.30
C GLU A 92 3.98 13.95 -6.15
N SER A 93 5.25 13.80 -6.52
CA SER A 93 6.37 14.05 -5.66
C SER A 93 6.31 15.56 -5.51
N ILE A 94 5.77 15.99 -4.37
CA ILE A 94 5.94 17.32 -3.78
C ILE A 94 7.44 17.50 -3.42
N LEU A 95 8.32 17.09 -4.33
CA LEU A 95 9.75 17.32 -4.26
C LEU A 95 9.98 18.47 -5.21
N THR A 96 10.35 19.59 -4.62
CA THR A 96 10.90 20.74 -5.31
C THR A 96 12.06 20.31 -6.21
N THR A 97 12.40 21.15 -7.19
CA THR A 97 13.56 20.93 -8.07
C THR A 97 14.84 20.71 -7.26
N GLU A 98 14.99 21.44 -6.15
CA GLU A 98 16.12 21.37 -5.23
C GLU A 98 16.23 20.01 -4.54
N GLU A 99 15.11 19.45 -4.05
CA GLU A 99 15.11 18.13 -3.40
C GLU A 99 15.45 17.00 -4.37
N LYS A 100 15.03 17.12 -5.63
CA LYS A 100 15.37 16.15 -6.68
C LYS A 100 16.87 16.19 -7.01
N GLU A 101 17.44 17.38 -7.09
CA GLU A 101 18.86 17.57 -7.32
C GLU A 101 19.70 17.04 -6.15
N LEU A 102 19.29 17.33 -4.92
CA LEU A 102 19.94 16.81 -3.71
C LEU A 102 19.95 15.27 -3.70
N LEU A 103 18.83 14.63 -4.06
CA LEU A 103 18.74 13.17 -4.15
C LEU A 103 19.64 12.58 -5.24
N ALA A 104 19.75 13.25 -6.39
CA ALA A 104 20.63 12.80 -7.47
C ALA A 104 22.10 12.85 -7.05
N LEU A 105 22.53 13.97 -6.46
CA LEU A 105 23.88 14.14 -5.92
C LEU A 105 24.16 13.16 -4.79
N PHE A 106 23.22 13.00 -3.86
CA PHE A 106 23.36 12.07 -2.75
C PHE A 106 23.53 10.64 -3.25
N ASN A 107 22.74 10.17 -4.20
CA ASN A 107 22.86 8.80 -4.70
C ASN A 107 24.21 8.53 -5.39
N ALA A 108 24.71 9.51 -6.15
CA ALA A 108 25.98 9.43 -6.87
C ALA A 108 27.23 9.56 -5.96
N ALA A 109 27.07 10.08 -4.74
CA ALA A 109 28.17 10.33 -3.82
C ALA A 109 28.75 9.05 -3.17
N SER A 110 30.01 9.13 -2.74
CA SER A 110 30.69 8.06 -1.99
C SER A 110 30.06 7.84 -0.60
N PRO A 111 30.29 6.68 0.04
CA PRO A 111 29.82 6.43 1.41
C PRO A 111 30.26 7.52 2.41
N GLU A 112 31.48 8.01 2.28
CA GLU A 112 32.06 9.05 3.14
C GLU A 112 31.34 10.39 2.94
N ALA A 113 31.12 10.78 1.69
CA ALA A 113 30.39 12.01 1.34
C ALA A 113 28.93 11.96 1.80
N LYS A 114 28.26 10.80 1.66
CA LYS A 114 26.91 10.58 2.19
C LYS A 114 26.85 10.75 3.70
N ALA A 115 27.84 10.21 4.42
CA ALA A 115 27.94 10.35 5.87
C ALA A 115 28.12 11.82 6.29
N MET A 116 28.93 12.59 5.55
CA MET A 116 29.10 14.03 5.80
C MET A 116 27.81 14.82 5.60
N VAL A 117 27.07 14.57 4.51
CA VAL A 117 25.77 15.22 4.26
C VAL A 117 24.78 14.91 5.39
N ILE A 118 24.70 13.66 5.83
CA ILE A 118 23.84 13.26 6.96
C ILE A 118 24.26 13.94 8.26
N ALA A 119 25.56 14.03 8.54
CA ALA A 119 26.08 14.68 9.75
C ALA A 119 25.73 16.18 9.76
N ALA A 120 25.92 16.86 8.64
CA ALA A 120 25.61 18.28 8.48
C ALA A 120 24.10 18.56 8.65
N LEU A 121 23.23 17.72 8.08
CA LEU A 121 21.78 17.89 8.23
C LEU A 121 21.30 17.62 9.67
N LYS A 122 22.00 16.76 10.43
CA LYS A 122 21.67 16.48 11.84
C LYS A 122 22.10 17.60 12.79
N SER A 123 23.18 18.32 12.48
CA SER A 123 23.64 19.46 13.27
C SER A 123 22.95 20.77 12.92
N ALA A 124 22.25 20.84 11.78
CA ALA A 124 21.46 22.00 11.38
C ALA A 124 20.24 22.22 12.32
N PRO A 125 19.94 23.47 12.71
CA PRO A 125 18.79 23.78 13.56
C PRO A 125 17.49 23.41 12.83
N GLY A 126 16.82 22.35 13.31
CA GLY A 126 15.61 21.77 12.71
C GLY A 126 15.68 20.28 12.38
N GLY A 127 16.87 19.65 12.40
CA GLY A 127 17.10 18.25 12.00
C GLY A 127 16.71 17.15 12.99
N ALA A 128 16.06 17.48 14.12
CA ALA A 128 15.66 16.49 15.12
C ALA A 128 14.39 15.75 14.68
N LEU A 129 14.57 14.61 13.99
CA LEU A 129 13.52 13.60 13.81
C LEU A 129 12.89 13.28 15.17
N ARG A 130 11.66 13.77 15.39
CA ARG A 130 10.86 13.54 16.60
C ARG A 130 10.74 12.03 16.84
N LYS A 131 11.54 11.49 17.77
CA LYS A 131 11.31 10.15 18.31
C LYS A 131 9.99 10.19 19.09
N LYS A 132 8.91 9.64 18.55
CA LYS A 132 7.71 9.35 19.35
C LYS A 132 8.12 8.32 20.41
N LYS A 133 8.08 8.72 21.68
CA LYS A 133 8.12 7.82 22.84
C LYS A 133 7.01 6.78 22.66
N ALA A 134 7.38 5.51 22.61
CA ALA A 134 6.45 4.42 22.95
C ALA A 134 6.27 4.47 24.47
N GLY A 135 5.05 4.72 24.90
CA GLY A 135 4.60 4.55 26.28
C GLY A 135 3.68 3.35 26.34
#